data_AF-A0A7C5XYV7-F1
#
_entry.id   AF-A0A7C5XYV7-F1
#
_cell.length_a   1.000
_cell.length_b   1.000
_cell.length_c   1.000
_cell.angle_alpha   90.00
_cell.angle_beta   90.00
_cell.angle_gamma   90.00
#
_symmetry.space_group_name_H-M   'P 1'
#
loop_
_entity.id
_entity.type
_entity.pdbx_description
1 polymer ?
#
loop_
_entity_poly.entity_id
_entity_poly.type
_entity_poly.pdbx_seq_one_letter_code
_entity_poly.pdbx_strand_id
1 'polypeptide(L)'
;MQNNKEELEKLMRERKELLHYLREVEENLLYLSKEKEYLQPSVDKFHELKLFDLKKKQKRIEYMLVTQSKNAKNEKKYLDKLIDIERKLKEYSPLFEAHARYNIVTKQIETLAKQRDEIKQKLQEMDNKIKEQVDRFRSSVRRRVRNKEDKEGNNDIPNDEPDQELGKDYISLEELLGDKFK
;
A
#
# COMPACT_ATOMS: atom_id res chain seq x y z
N MET A 1 -29.99 -17.06 18.20
CA MET A 1 -29.77 -15.60 18.24
C MET A 1 -28.36 -15.24 18.69
N GLN A 2 -27.75 -15.96 19.65
CA GLN A 2 -26.35 -15.81 20.06
C GLN A 2 -25.36 -15.83 18.87
N ASN A 3 -25.48 -16.83 17.98
CA ASN A 3 -24.60 -17.02 16.82
C ASN A 3 -24.49 -15.79 15.90
N ASN A 4 -25.60 -15.09 15.63
CA ASN A 4 -25.59 -13.93 14.72
C ASN A 4 -24.94 -12.70 15.36
N LYS A 5 -25.01 -12.57 16.69
CA LYS A 5 -24.36 -11.49 17.41
C LYS A 5 -22.84 -11.70 17.44
N GLU A 6 -22.41 -12.92 17.71
CA GLU A 6 -20.99 -13.30 17.71
C GLU A 6 -20.35 -13.16 16.32
N GLU A 7 -21.08 -13.51 15.26
CA GLU A 7 -20.63 -13.34 13.88
C GLU A 7 -20.50 -11.85 13.48
N LEU A 8 -21.46 -11.01 13.88
CA LEU A 8 -21.39 -9.56 13.66
C LEU A 8 -20.22 -8.92 14.42
N GLU A 9 -20.01 -9.30 15.69
CA GLU A 9 -18.87 -8.83 16.50
C GLU A 9 -17.53 -9.29 15.92
N LYS A 10 -17.47 -10.47 15.30
CA LYS A 10 -16.29 -10.96 14.58
C LYS A 10 -16.01 -10.11 13.34
N LEU A 11 -17.03 -9.87 12.50
CA LEU A 11 -16.89 -9.01 11.31
C LEU A 11 -16.47 -7.59 11.67
N MET A 12 -17.00 -7.01 12.75
CA MET A 12 -16.60 -5.68 13.21
C MET A 12 -15.14 -5.63 13.69
N ARG A 13 -14.66 -6.70 14.35
CA ARG A 13 -13.25 -6.81 14.76
C ARG A 13 -12.33 -6.92 13.56
N GLU A 14 -12.63 -7.83 12.63
CA GLU A 14 -11.85 -7.99 11.39
C GLU A 14 -11.81 -6.69 10.57
N ARG A 15 -12.93 -5.96 10.53
CA ARG A 15 -12.99 -4.64 9.87
C ARG A 15 -12.04 -3.64 10.51
N LYS A 16 -12.03 -3.57 11.85
CA LYS A 16 -11.16 -2.66 12.60
C LYS A 16 -9.68 -2.99 12.37
N GLU A 17 -9.34 -4.28 12.34
CA GLU A 17 -7.98 -4.74 12.03
C GLU A 17 -7.56 -4.38 10.60
N LEU A 18 -8.45 -4.57 9.61
CA LEU A 18 -8.18 -4.17 8.24
C LEU A 18 -8.01 -2.65 8.08
N LEU A 19 -8.79 -1.84 8.81
CA LEU A 19 -8.61 -0.38 8.83
C LEU A 19 -7.27 0.05 9.43
N HIS A 20 -6.84 -0.62 10.51
CA HIS A 20 -5.52 -0.39 11.09
C HIS A 20 -4.42 -0.71 10.08
N TYR A 21 -4.51 -1.87 9.44
CA TYR A 21 -3.53 -2.28 8.44
C TYR A 21 -3.54 -1.35 7.22
N LEU A 22 -4.70 -0.89 6.77
CA LEU A 22 -4.80 0.11 5.69
C LEU A 22 -4.04 1.39 6.04
N ARG A 23 -4.19 1.87 7.27
CA ARG A 23 -3.50 3.07 7.75
C ARG A 23 -1.98 2.89 7.74
N GLU A 24 -1.47 1.75 8.21
CA GLU A 24 -0.03 1.45 8.16
C GLU A 24 0.49 1.43 6.71
N VAL A 25 -0.27 0.85 5.78
CA VAL A 25 0.08 0.83 4.36
C VAL A 25 0.12 2.25 3.78
N GLU A 26 -0.86 3.09 4.12
CA GLU A 26 -0.92 4.48 3.64
C GLU A 26 0.20 5.36 4.23
N GLU A 27 0.53 5.18 5.52
CA GLU A 27 1.67 5.87 6.15
C GLU A 27 3.01 5.46 5.51
N ASN A 28 3.20 4.18 5.22
CA ASN A 28 4.38 3.68 4.52
C ASN A 28 4.47 4.17 3.08
N LEU A 29 3.34 4.23 2.37
CA LEU A 29 3.28 4.80 1.02
C LEU A 29 3.70 6.27 1.02
N LEU A 30 3.23 7.06 1.99
CA LEU A 30 3.60 8.47 2.12
C LEU A 30 5.11 8.63 2.35
N TYR A 31 5.68 7.84 3.26
CA TYR A 31 7.12 7.85 3.53
C TYR A 31 7.93 7.53 2.28
N LEU A 32 7.61 6.43 1.59
CA LEU A 32 8.33 6.00 0.40
C LEU A 32 8.16 6.98 -0.77
N SER A 33 7.01 7.64 -0.88
CA SER A 33 6.78 8.66 -1.91
C SER A 33 7.68 9.86 -1.70
N LYS A 34 7.82 10.34 -0.46
CA LYS A 34 8.78 11.40 -0.11
C LYS A 34 10.22 10.96 -0.33
N GLU A 35 10.57 9.73 0.02
CA GLU A 35 11.90 9.19 -0.25
C GLU A 35 12.20 9.16 -1.77
N LYS A 36 11.22 8.76 -2.58
CA LYS A 36 11.33 8.75 -4.04
C LYS A 36 11.58 10.15 -4.59
N GLU A 37 10.82 11.15 -4.12
CA GLU A 37 11.01 12.57 -4.48
C GLU A 37 12.40 13.08 -4.08
N TYR A 38 12.86 12.74 -2.88
CA TYR A 38 14.20 13.11 -2.40
C TYR A 38 15.32 12.49 -3.26
N LEU A 39 15.14 11.27 -3.75
CA LEU A 39 16.13 10.59 -4.60
C LEU A 39 16.13 11.11 -6.05
N GLN A 40 15.03 11.71 -6.51
CA GLN A 40 14.85 12.11 -7.91
C GLN A 40 15.98 13.01 -8.46
N PRO A 41 16.45 14.07 -7.77
CA PRO A 41 17.52 14.92 -8.29
C PRO A 41 18.84 14.15 -8.54
N SER A 42 19.13 13.15 -7.71
CA SER A 42 20.31 12.30 -7.89
C SER A 42 20.16 11.37 -9.10
N VAL A 43 18.96 10.87 -9.35
CA VAL A 43 18.61 10.06 -10.52
C VAL A 43 18.69 10.88 -11.81
N ASP A 44 18.18 12.10 -11.78
CA ASP A 44 18.23 13.01 -12.92
C ASP A 44 19.70 13.30 -13.30
N LYS A 45 20.52 13.61 -12.29
CA LYS A 45 21.96 13.81 -12.47
C LYS A 45 22.68 12.54 -12.95
N PHE A 46 22.26 11.36 -12.48
CA PHE A 46 22.77 10.07 -12.96
C PHE A 46 22.55 9.90 -14.47
N HIS A 47 21.35 10.26 -14.96
CA HIS A 47 21.00 10.20 -16.38
C HIS A 47 21.69 11.27 -17.20
N GLU A 48 21.74 12.52 -16.71
CA GLU A 48 22.43 13.65 -17.34
C GLU A 48 23.91 13.30 -17.63
N LEU A 49 24.60 12.74 -16.64
CA LEU A 49 26.01 12.35 -16.74
C LEU A 49 26.23 11.05 -17.53
N LYS A 50 25.16 10.39 -18.00
CA LYS A 50 25.20 9.11 -18.74
C LYS A 50 26.05 8.06 -18.03
N LEU A 51 25.93 7.95 -16.71
CA LEU A 51 26.77 7.08 -15.89
C LEU A 51 26.61 5.59 -16.25
N PHE A 52 25.44 5.21 -16.79
CA PHE A 52 25.24 3.87 -17.32
C PHE A 52 26.15 3.55 -18.52
N ASP A 53 26.37 4.52 -19.41
CA ASP A 53 27.29 4.37 -20.54
C ASP A 53 28.74 4.30 -20.08
N LEU A 54 29.09 5.01 -19.01
CA LEU A 54 30.41 4.91 -18.39
C LEU A 54 30.67 3.49 -17.87
N LYS A 55 29.68 2.87 -17.21
CA LYS A 55 29.77 1.49 -16.74
C LYS A 55 29.83 0.47 -17.89
N LYS A 56 29.12 0.72 -19.00
CA LYS A 56 29.26 -0.09 -20.22
C LYS A 56 30.66 0.04 -20.83
N LYS A 57 31.22 1.26 -20.86
CA LYS A 57 32.59 1.50 -21.33
C LYS A 57 33.61 0.77 -20.47
N GLN A 58 33.46 0.78 -19.14
CA GLN A 58 34.30 0.00 -18.23
C GLN A 58 34.34 -1.48 -18.63
N LYS A 59 33.17 -2.14 -18.70
CA LYS A 59 33.05 -3.56 -19.07
C LYS A 59 33.64 -3.86 -20.45
N ARG A 60 33.48 -2.94 -21.41
CA ARG A 60 34.07 -3.08 -22.74
C ARG A 60 35.59 -3.06 -22.68
N ILE A 61 36.18 -2.16 -21.89
CA ILE A 61 37.63 -2.09 -21.73
C ILE A 61 38.15 -3.32 -21.00
N GLU A 62 37.50 -3.76 -19.93
CA GLU A 62 37.81 -5.02 -19.24
C GLU A 62 37.83 -6.20 -20.23
N TYR A 63 36.79 -6.31 -21.07
CA TYR A 63 36.73 -7.34 -22.11
C TYR A 63 37.89 -7.23 -23.12
N MET A 64 38.22 -6.02 -23.61
CA MET A 64 39.35 -5.80 -24.51
C MET A 64 40.70 -6.12 -23.85
N LEU A 65 40.80 -5.86 -22.56
CA LEU A 65 41.99 -6.15 -21.76
C LEU A 65 42.20 -7.66 -21.59
N VAL A 66 41.12 -8.44 -21.54
CA VAL A 66 41.20 -9.91 -21.50
C VAL A 66 41.42 -10.51 -22.89
N THR A 67 40.82 -9.94 -23.94
CA THR A 67 40.74 -10.60 -25.26
C THR A 67 41.66 -10.03 -26.34
N GLN A 68 42.15 -8.80 -26.19
CA GLN A 68 42.83 -8.05 -27.26
C GLN A 68 44.18 -7.46 -26.83
N SER A 69 44.62 -7.66 -25.59
CA SER A 69 45.90 -7.24 -25.01
C SER A 69 47.06 -8.15 -25.45
N LYS A 70 47.26 -8.30 -26.78
CA LYS A 70 48.27 -9.21 -27.34
C LYS A 70 49.73 -8.79 -27.05
N ASN A 71 49.96 -7.61 -26.48
CA ASN A 71 51.27 -7.12 -26.07
C ASN A 71 51.16 -6.12 -24.91
N ALA A 72 52.26 -5.95 -24.18
CA ALA A 72 52.34 -5.07 -22.99
C ALA A 72 51.98 -3.60 -23.28
N LYS A 73 52.21 -3.10 -24.50
CA LYS A 73 51.82 -1.72 -24.88
C LYS A 73 50.30 -1.56 -24.93
N ASN A 74 49.60 -2.52 -25.54
CA ASN A 74 48.13 -2.50 -25.62
C ASN A 74 47.50 -2.76 -24.26
N GLU A 75 48.07 -3.68 -23.48
CA GLU A 75 47.65 -3.95 -22.11
C GLU A 75 47.73 -2.68 -21.25
N LYS A 76 48.89 -2.01 -21.22
CA LYS A 76 49.07 -0.75 -20.51
C LYS A 76 48.06 0.32 -20.95
N LYS A 77 47.85 0.48 -22.26
CA LYS A 77 46.86 1.43 -22.81
C LYS A 77 45.44 1.14 -22.32
N TYR A 78 45.03 -0.12 -22.21
CA TYR A 78 43.72 -0.48 -21.70
C TYR A 78 43.63 -0.31 -20.18
N LEU A 79 44.69 -0.65 -19.44
CA LEU A 79 44.77 -0.40 -17.99
C LEU A 79 44.65 1.08 -17.65
N ASP A 80 45.40 1.96 -18.33
CA ASP A 80 45.37 3.40 -18.10
C ASP A 80 43.94 3.95 -18.30
N LYS A 81 43.24 3.51 -19.36
CA LYS A 81 41.85 3.89 -19.61
C LYS A 81 40.88 3.32 -18.56
N LEU A 82 41.13 2.10 -18.09
CA LEU A 82 40.30 1.47 -17.07
C LEU A 82 40.40 2.25 -15.75
N ILE A 83 41.62 2.61 -15.32
CA ILE A 83 41.89 3.42 -14.13
C ILE A 83 41.16 4.77 -14.21
N ASP A 84 41.22 5.45 -15.36
CA ASP A 84 40.52 6.72 -15.56
C ASP A 84 39.00 6.58 -15.43
N ILE A 85 38.43 5.48 -15.96
CA ILE A 85 37.00 5.19 -15.84
C ILE A 85 36.64 4.84 -14.40
N GLU A 86 37.44 4.02 -13.72
CA GLU A 86 37.23 3.64 -12.33
C GLU A 86 37.26 4.84 -11.39
N ARG A 87 38.20 5.76 -11.59
CA ARG A 87 38.26 7.02 -10.83
C ARG A 87 36.96 7.81 -10.96
N LYS A 88 36.46 7.97 -12.19
CA LYS A 88 35.18 8.65 -12.46
C LYS A 88 34.00 7.90 -11.84
N LEU A 89 33.95 6.57 -11.99
CA LEU A 89 32.88 5.76 -11.40
C LEU A 89 32.85 5.86 -9.88
N LYS A 90 34.02 5.91 -9.23
CA LYS A 90 34.15 6.10 -7.78
C LYS A 90 33.69 7.49 -7.34
N GLU A 91 34.05 8.53 -8.10
CA GLU A 91 33.58 9.91 -7.87
C GLU A 91 32.05 10.00 -7.88
N TYR A 92 31.39 9.27 -8.78
CA TYR A 92 29.93 9.26 -8.89
C TYR A 92 29.24 8.09 -8.18
N SER A 93 29.93 7.36 -7.30
CA SER A 93 29.35 6.23 -6.54
C SER A 93 28.02 6.57 -5.86
N PRO A 94 27.87 7.74 -5.19
CA PRO A 94 26.61 8.09 -4.54
C PRO A 94 25.42 8.16 -5.51
N LEU A 95 25.65 8.55 -6.77
CA LEU A 95 24.59 8.62 -7.79
C LEU A 95 24.13 7.22 -8.23
N PHE A 96 25.05 6.25 -8.29
CA PHE A 96 24.70 4.85 -8.54
C PHE A 96 23.85 4.27 -7.40
N GLU A 97 24.24 4.55 -6.16
CA GLU A 97 23.52 4.11 -4.96
C GLU A 97 22.12 4.73 -4.91
N ALA A 98 22.00 6.04 -5.14
CA ALA A 98 20.72 6.73 -5.21
C ALA A 98 19.81 6.15 -6.31
N HIS A 99 20.35 5.91 -7.52
CA HIS A 99 19.60 5.28 -8.60
C HIS A 99 19.16 3.84 -8.26
N ALA A 100 20.02 3.04 -7.62
CA ALA A 100 19.65 1.70 -7.18
C ALA A 100 18.53 1.75 -6.13
N ARG A 101 18.65 2.65 -5.14
CA ARG A 101 17.64 2.86 -4.09
C ARG A 101 16.32 3.34 -4.67
N TYR A 102 16.34 4.29 -5.60
CA TYR A 102 15.14 4.80 -6.28
C TYR A 102 14.33 3.69 -6.96
N ASN A 103 15.02 2.75 -7.62
CA ASN A 103 14.37 1.60 -8.26
C ASN A 103 13.74 0.65 -7.23
N ILE A 104 14.39 0.44 -6.08
CA ILE A 104 13.83 -0.37 -4.98
C ILE A 104 12.59 0.30 -4.41
N VAL A 105 12.68 1.58 -4.08
CA VAL A 105 11.57 2.38 -3.52
C VAL A 105 10.38 2.40 -4.49
N THR A 106 10.62 2.57 -5.79
CA THR A 106 9.56 2.55 -6.81
C THR A 106 8.80 1.22 -6.82
N LYS A 107 9.52 0.08 -6.78
CA LYS A 107 8.88 -1.24 -6.70
C LYS A 107 8.12 -1.46 -5.40
N GLN A 108 8.64 -0.95 -4.28
CA GLN A 108 7.96 -1.02 -2.98
C GLN A 108 6.65 -0.23 -2.99
N ILE A 109 6.66 0.99 -3.57
CA ILE A 109 5.44 1.80 -3.76
C ILE A 109 4.41 1.04 -4.61
N GLU A 110 4.81 0.46 -5.74
CA GLU A 110 3.91 -0.33 -6.58
C GLU A 110 3.30 -1.53 -5.84
N THR A 111 4.09 -2.19 -5.01
CA THR A 111 3.65 -3.34 -4.21
C THR A 111 2.64 -2.92 -3.14
N LEU A 112 2.96 -1.86 -2.38
CA LEU A 112 2.09 -1.33 -1.35
C LEU A 112 0.80 -0.72 -1.93
N ALA A 113 0.85 -0.11 -3.11
CA ALA A 113 -0.33 0.41 -3.79
C ALA A 113 -1.31 -0.73 -4.12
N LYS A 114 -0.82 -1.87 -4.62
CA LYS A 114 -1.66 -3.07 -4.84
C LYS A 114 -2.25 -3.59 -3.53
N GLN A 115 -1.44 -3.70 -2.47
CA GLN A 115 -1.91 -4.13 -1.16
C GLN A 115 -3.00 -3.21 -0.62
N ARG A 116 -2.83 -1.89 -0.73
CA ARG A 116 -3.84 -0.89 -0.34
C ARG A 116 -5.16 -1.14 -1.05
N ASP A 117 -5.13 -1.36 -2.37
CA ASP A 117 -6.33 -1.55 -3.17
C ASP A 117 -7.03 -2.88 -2.83
N GLU A 118 -6.27 -3.96 -2.59
CA GLU A 118 -6.79 -5.24 -2.09
C GLU A 118 -7.46 -5.10 -0.71
N ILE A 119 -6.87 -4.33 0.21
CA ILE A 119 -7.46 -4.06 1.53
C ILE A 119 -8.75 -3.27 1.38
N LYS A 120 -8.78 -2.24 0.53
CA LYS A 120 -9.98 -1.43 0.25
C LYS A 120 -11.11 -2.29 -0.30
N GLN A 121 -10.81 -3.22 -1.22
CA GLN A 121 -11.79 -4.17 -1.72
C GLN A 121 -12.32 -5.10 -0.60
N LYS A 122 -11.43 -5.66 0.24
CA LYS A 122 -11.84 -6.50 1.37
C LYS A 122 -12.72 -5.76 2.37
N LEU A 123 -12.39 -4.50 2.68
CA LEU A 123 -13.20 -3.64 3.53
C LEU A 123 -14.60 -3.43 2.94
N GLN A 124 -14.69 -3.16 1.64
CA GLN A 124 -15.98 -3.00 0.96
C GLN A 124 -16.83 -4.29 1.00
N GLU A 125 -16.22 -5.45 0.76
CA GLU A 125 -16.91 -6.74 0.88
C GLU A 125 -17.39 -7.00 2.31
N MET A 126 -16.59 -6.60 3.30
CA MET A 126 -16.94 -6.74 4.72
C MET A 126 -18.08 -5.80 5.13
N ASP A 127 -18.07 -4.55 4.66
CA ASP A 127 -19.15 -3.59 4.89
C ASP A 127 -20.49 -4.09 4.30
N ASN A 128 -20.45 -4.69 3.11
CA ASN A 128 -21.63 -5.33 2.50
C ASN A 128 -22.15 -6.49 3.36
N LYS A 129 -21.26 -7.37 3.85
CA LYS A 129 -21.65 -8.49 4.73
C LYS A 129 -22.26 -8.01 6.04
N ILE A 130 -21.66 -6.99 6.67
CA ILE A 130 -22.18 -6.37 7.89
C ILE A 130 -23.58 -5.81 7.64
N LYS A 131 -23.77 -5.07 6.54
CA LYS A 131 -25.08 -4.51 6.18
C LYS A 131 -26.14 -5.60 5.99
N GLU A 132 -25.83 -6.65 5.24
CA GLU A 132 -26.74 -7.79 5.07
C GLU A 132 -27.10 -8.48 6.39
N GLN A 133 -26.13 -8.67 7.28
CA GLN A 133 -26.34 -9.26 8.60
C GLN A 133 -27.30 -8.41 9.44
N VAL A 134 -27.09 -7.09 9.46
CA VAL A 134 -27.94 -6.13 10.17
C VAL A 134 -29.36 -6.12 9.61
N ASP A 135 -29.52 -6.12 8.29
CA ASP A 135 -30.84 -6.13 7.63
C ASP A 135 -31.61 -7.44 7.89
N ARG A 136 -30.91 -8.59 7.90
CA ARG A 136 -31.49 -9.89 8.31
C ARG A 136 -31.94 -9.86 9.77
N PHE A 137 -31.14 -9.27 10.66
CA PHE A 137 -31.49 -9.13 12.07
C PHE A 137 -32.76 -8.26 12.25
N ARG A 138 -32.79 -7.07 11.63
CA ARG A 138 -33.96 -6.17 11.65
C ARG A 138 -35.22 -6.86 11.12
N SER A 139 -35.12 -7.60 10.03
CA SER A 139 -36.24 -8.34 9.43
C SER A 139 -36.74 -9.48 10.33
N SER A 140 -35.84 -10.19 11.01
CA SER A 140 -36.18 -11.24 11.99
C SER A 140 -36.89 -10.67 13.22
N VAL A 141 -36.48 -9.49 13.69
CA VAL A 141 -37.12 -8.80 14.81
C VAL A 141 -38.50 -8.31 14.41
N ARG A 142 -38.67 -7.63 13.26
CA ARG A 142 -39.99 -7.18 12.76
C ARG A 142 -41.00 -8.32 12.63
N ARG A 143 -40.59 -9.49 12.12
CA ARG A 143 -41.47 -10.67 12.04
C ARG A 143 -41.89 -11.19 13.40
N ARG A 144 -40.99 -11.15 14.40
CA ARG A 144 -41.31 -11.60 15.77
C ARG A 144 -42.27 -10.66 16.49
N VAL A 145 -42.17 -9.36 16.24
CA VAL A 145 -43.10 -8.36 16.78
C VAL A 145 -44.50 -8.56 16.18
N ARG A 146 -44.63 -8.67 14.85
CA ARG A 146 -45.93 -8.96 14.20
C ARG A 146 -46.55 -10.28 14.66
N ASN A 147 -45.76 -11.35 14.74
CA ASN A 147 -46.28 -12.65 15.17
C ASN A 147 -46.68 -12.69 16.67
N LYS A 148 -46.28 -11.70 17.47
CA LYS A 148 -46.79 -11.50 18.84
C LYS A 148 -48.11 -10.72 18.82
N GLU A 149 -48.18 -9.64 18.04
CA GLU A 149 -49.40 -8.85 17.82
C GLU A 149 -50.56 -9.70 17.26
N ASP A 150 -50.26 -10.63 16.34
CA ASP A 150 -51.26 -11.54 15.77
C ASP A 150 -51.73 -12.64 16.75
N LYS A 151 -51.04 -12.82 17.89
CA LYS A 151 -51.38 -13.81 18.93
C LYS A 151 -52.04 -13.22 20.18
N GLU A 152 -51.88 -11.92 20.40
CA GLU A 152 -52.56 -11.17 21.47
C GLU A 152 -53.63 -10.28 20.82
N GLY A 153 -54.82 -10.84 20.60
CA GLY A 153 -55.96 -10.06 20.12
C GLY A 153 -56.27 -8.91 21.07
N ASN A 154 -56.17 -7.68 20.54
CA ASN A 154 -56.50 -6.38 21.14
C ASN A 154 -55.93 -6.11 22.54
N ASN A 155 -55.05 -5.11 22.65
CA ASN A 155 -55.24 -3.98 23.55
C ASN A 155 -54.28 -2.84 23.20
N ASP A 156 -54.80 -1.62 23.23
CA ASP A 156 -54.07 -0.36 23.05
C ASP A 156 -52.85 -0.29 23.99
N ILE A 157 -51.64 -0.19 23.44
CA ILE A 157 -50.41 0.05 24.22
C ILE A 157 -49.48 1.04 23.46
N PRO A 158 -48.77 1.93 24.20
CA PRO A 158 -48.18 3.15 23.67
C PRO A 158 -47.02 2.91 22.72
N ASN A 159 -46.82 3.93 21.90
CA ASN A 159 -45.78 4.09 20.89
C ASN A 159 -44.39 4.27 21.55
N ASP A 160 -43.86 3.24 22.20
CA ASP A 160 -42.46 3.24 22.62
C ASP A 160 -41.60 2.73 21.46
N GLU A 161 -40.87 3.66 20.86
CA GLU A 161 -39.90 3.40 19.79
C GLU A 161 -38.90 2.31 20.22
N PRO A 162 -38.53 1.37 19.34
CA PRO A 162 -37.51 0.38 19.66
C PRO A 162 -36.17 1.09 19.89
N ASP A 163 -35.56 0.83 21.05
CA ASP A 163 -34.25 1.36 21.47
C ASP A 163 -33.27 1.53 20.29
N GLN A 164 -33.00 2.80 19.97
CA GLN A 164 -32.16 3.26 18.86
C GLN A 164 -30.65 3.00 19.09
N GLU A 165 -30.25 2.21 20.10
CA GLU A 165 -28.86 2.16 20.56
C GLU A 165 -27.91 1.31 19.70
N LEU A 166 -28.41 0.37 18.88
CA LEU A 166 -27.56 -0.52 18.08
C LEU A 166 -27.06 0.10 16.75
N GLY A 167 -27.33 1.38 16.49
CA GLY A 167 -26.97 2.07 15.24
C GLY A 167 -26.25 3.40 15.41
N LYS A 168 -25.99 3.86 16.64
CA LYS A 168 -25.38 5.18 16.90
C LYS A 168 -23.87 5.22 16.66
N ASP A 169 -23.21 4.07 16.60
CA ASP A 169 -21.75 3.96 16.42
C ASP A 169 -21.32 3.67 14.96
N TYR A 170 -22.26 3.72 14.00
CA TYR A 170 -21.91 3.60 12.58
C TYR A 170 -21.33 4.93 12.08
N ILE A 171 -20.08 5.18 12.43
CA ILE A 171 -19.29 6.28 11.86
C ILE A 171 -18.93 5.87 10.43
N SER A 172 -19.27 6.72 9.46
CA SER A 172 -18.95 6.45 8.06
C SER A 172 -17.43 6.45 7.84
N LEU A 173 -16.95 5.75 6.80
CA LEU A 173 -15.54 5.78 6.40
C LEU A 173 -15.05 7.22 6.15
N GLU A 174 -15.93 8.11 5.68
CA GLU A 174 -15.64 9.53 5.43
C GLU A 174 -15.52 10.34 6.72
N GLU A 175 -16.33 10.04 7.75
CA GLU A 175 -16.22 10.66 9.07
C GLU A 175 -14.96 10.20 9.83
N LEU A 176 -14.57 8.92 9.68
CA LEU A 176 -13.38 8.34 10.31
C LEU A 176 -12.08 8.86 9.69
N LEU A 177 -12.11 9.22 8.40
CA LEU A 177 -10.98 9.75 7.64
C LEU A 177 -10.97 11.29 7.55
N GLY A 178 -11.82 11.96 8.35
CA GLY A 178 -12.26 13.34 8.18
C GLY A 178 -11.25 14.36 7.64
N ASP A 179 -11.71 15.21 6.70
CA ASP A 179 -11.22 16.53 6.24
C ASP A 179 -9.70 16.79 6.14
N LYS A 180 -8.82 15.79 6.25
CA LYS A 180 -7.36 15.95 6.11
C LYS A 180 -6.85 15.80 4.67
N PHE A 181 -7.75 15.72 3.70
CA PHE A 181 -7.43 15.48 2.29
C PHE A 181 -8.16 16.43 1.31
N LYS A 182 -8.61 17.61 1.77
CA LYS A 182 -8.97 18.73 0.89
C LYS A 182 -7.80 19.70 0.74
#